data_AF-A0A118KNU2-F1
#
_entry.id   AF-A0A118KNU2-F1
#
_cell.length_a   1.000
_cell.length_b   1.000
_cell.length_c   1.000
_cell.angle_alpha   90.00
_cell.angle_beta   90.00
_cell.angle_gamma   90.00
#
_symmetry.space_group_name_H-M   'P 1'
#
loop_
_entity.id
_entity.type
_entity.pdbx_description
1 polymer ?
#
loop_
_entity_poly.entity_id
_entity_poly.type
_entity_poly.pdbx_seq_one_letter_code
_entity_poly.pdbx_strand_id
1 'polypeptide(L)'
;MTAIPNRRSRLRGGLLGLLIGDALGVPYEFHDAAPIPPPAAIDMTPPPGFARAHDGVLYGEQALPERWVATLRGKDQAEGWLAKW
;
A
#
# COMPACT_ATOMS: atom_id res chain seq x y z
N MET A 1 10.08 -2.09 27.77
CA MET A 1 11.28 -1.50 27.12
C MET A 1 11.40 -2.05 25.71
N THR A 2 11.15 -1.24 24.69
CA THR A 2 11.46 -1.59 23.30
C THR A 2 12.97 -1.47 23.10
N ALA A 3 13.62 -2.57 22.72
CA ALA A 3 15.05 -2.58 22.44
C ALA A 3 15.38 -1.60 21.30
N ILE A 4 16.54 -0.93 21.39
CA ILE A 4 17.03 -0.06 20.31
C ILE A 4 17.14 -0.91 19.03
N PRO A 5 16.48 -0.52 17.92
CA PRO A 5 16.49 -1.33 16.71
C PRO A 5 17.87 -1.35 16.08
N ASN A 6 18.41 -2.55 15.87
CA ASN A 6 19.69 -2.73 15.16
C ASN A 6 19.60 -2.26 13.70
N ARG A 7 20.75 -2.12 13.01
CA ARG A 7 20.81 -1.61 11.63
C ARG A 7 19.92 -2.38 10.65
N ARG A 8 19.86 -3.72 10.76
CA ARG A 8 19.01 -4.56 9.90
C ARG A 8 17.53 -4.27 10.14
N SER A 9 17.12 -4.11 11.40
CA SER A 9 15.76 -3.73 11.77
C SER A 9 15.37 -2.37 11.20
N ARG A 10 16.28 -1.39 11.29
CA ARG A 10 16.05 -0.03 10.74
C ARG A 10 15.91 -0.04 9.22
N LEU A 11 16.78 -0.76 8.52
CA LEU A 11 16.71 -0.90 7.05
C LEU A 11 15.42 -1.60 6.62
N ARG A 12 15.04 -2.69 7.29
CA ARG A 12 13.79 -3.39 7.01
C ARG A 12 12.58 -2.51 7.25
N GLY A 13 12.55 -1.78 8.37
CA GLY A 13 11.48 -0.83 8.67
C GLY A 13 11.39 0.29 7.64
N GLY A 14 12.52 0.84 7.18
CA GLY A 14 12.54 1.84 6.13
C GLY A 14 12.01 1.33 4.79
N LEU A 15 12.43 0.13 4.36
CA LEU A 15 11.92 -0.48 3.12
C LEU A 15 10.44 -0.82 3.19
N LEU A 16 9.99 -1.41 4.30
CA LEU A 16 8.58 -1.72 4.52
C LEU A 16 7.74 -0.44 4.57
N GLY A 17 8.20 0.58 5.31
CA GLY A 17 7.53 1.87 5.40
C GLY A 17 7.42 2.57 4.05
N LEU A 18 8.46 2.50 3.22
CA LEU A 18 8.43 3.01 1.86
C LEU A 18 7.38 2.28 1.01
N LEU A 19 7.42 0.94 0.97
CA LEU A 19 6.51 0.14 0.14
C LEU A 19 5.04 0.27 0.59
N ILE A 20 4.80 0.28 1.91
CA ILE A 20 3.46 0.46 2.46
C ILE A 20 2.97 1.88 2.22
N GLY A 21 3.83 2.88 2.45
CA GLY A 21 3.49 4.29 2.27
C GLY A 21 3.17 4.65 0.82
N ASP A 22 3.93 4.10 -0.13
CA ASP A 22 3.66 4.23 -1.56
C ASP A 22 2.27 3.68 -1.91
N ALA A 23 1.98 2.42 -1.57
CA ALA A 23 0.69 1.79 -1.84
C ALA A 23 -0.49 2.48 -1.14
N LEU A 24 -0.31 2.89 0.12
CA LEU A 24 -1.34 3.60 0.91
C LEU A 24 -1.58 5.02 0.39
N GLY A 25 -0.58 5.63 -0.25
CA GLY A 25 -0.67 6.97 -0.82
C GLY A 25 -1.48 7.02 -2.12
N VAL A 26 -1.42 5.97 -2.95
CA VAL A 26 -2.05 5.90 -4.30
C VAL A 26 -3.48 6.46 -4.35
N PRO A 27 -4.41 6.09 -3.45
CA PRO A 27 -5.79 6.60 -3.49
C PRO A 27 -5.91 8.13 -3.32
N TYR A 28 -4.88 8.77 -2.76
CA TYR A 28 -4.84 10.19 -2.39
C TYR A 28 -3.90 11.04 -3.28
N GLU A 29 -3.20 10.42 -4.23
CA GLU A 29 -2.26 11.11 -5.12
C GLU A 29 -2.95 12.17 -6.00
N PHE A 30 -2.15 13.11 -6.51
CA PHE A 30 -2.56 14.18 -7.43
C PHE A 30 -3.61 15.16 -6.87
N HIS A 31 -3.61 15.38 -5.55
CA HIS A 31 -4.40 16.39 -4.88
C HIS A 31 -3.51 17.44 -4.20
N ASP A 32 -4.04 18.65 -4.03
CA ASP A 32 -3.46 19.61 -3.10
C ASP A 32 -3.46 19.05 -1.66
N ALA A 33 -2.64 19.61 -0.78
CA ALA A 33 -2.58 19.17 0.61
C ALA A 33 -3.89 19.41 1.38
N ALA A 34 -4.65 20.45 1.02
CA ALA A 34 -5.88 20.85 1.71
C ALA A 34 -6.98 19.76 1.73
N PRO A 35 -7.29 19.06 0.62
CA PRO A 35 -8.27 17.97 0.62
C PRO A 35 -7.78 16.65 1.23
N ILE A 36 -6.48 16.48 1.54
CA ILE A 36 -5.97 15.24 2.12
C ILE A 36 -6.58 15.03 3.52
N PRO A 37 -7.20 13.88 3.80
CA PRO A 37 -7.82 13.63 5.09
C PRO A 37 -6.79 13.56 6.22
N PRO A 38 -7.22 13.80 7.47
CA PRO A 38 -6.32 13.66 8.62
C PRO A 38 -5.77 12.22 8.71
N PRO A 39 -4.58 12.00 9.31
CA PRO A 39 -3.94 10.69 9.33
C PRO A 39 -4.81 9.54 9.86
N ALA A 40 -5.73 9.83 10.78
CA ALA A 40 -6.66 8.84 11.34
C ALA A 40 -7.71 8.32 10.34
N ALA A 41 -7.86 8.99 9.19
CA ALA A 41 -8.79 8.64 8.11
C ALA A 41 -8.05 8.25 6.81
N ILE A 42 -6.72 8.05 6.87
CA ILE A 42 -5.93 7.51 5.76
C ILE A 42 -5.99 5.99 5.82
N ASP A 43 -6.54 5.37 4.78
CA ASP A 43 -6.66 3.92 4.58
C ASP A 43 -6.54 3.61 3.08
N MET A 44 -6.38 2.34 2.71
CA MET A 44 -6.41 1.87 1.32
C MET A 44 -7.74 2.22 0.63
N THR A 45 -8.82 2.39 1.41
CA THR A 45 -10.10 2.92 0.94
C THR A 45 -10.31 4.33 1.49
N PRO A 46 -10.32 5.37 0.63
CA PRO A 46 -10.59 6.74 1.05
C PRO A 46 -11.96 6.89 1.74
N PRO A 47 -12.12 7.90 2.61
CA PRO A 47 -13.41 8.18 3.22
C PRO A 47 -14.46 8.51 2.14
N PRO A 48 -15.75 8.24 2.41
CA PRO A 48 -16.83 8.57 1.48
C PRO A 48 -16.79 10.04 1.06
N GLY A 49 -16.91 10.30 -0.25
CA GLY A 49 -16.90 11.65 -0.81
C GLY A 49 -15.50 12.20 -1.12
N PHE A 50 -14.42 11.48 -0.81
CA PHE A 50 -13.10 11.83 -1.33
C PHE A 50 -13.05 11.55 -2.84
N ALA A 51 -12.86 12.59 -3.65
CA ALA A 51 -12.69 12.46 -5.09
C ALA A 51 -11.32 11.83 -5.38
N ARG A 52 -11.28 10.78 -6.20
CA ARG A 52 -9.99 10.23 -6.66
C ARG A 52 -9.51 11.02 -7.87
N ALA A 53 -8.20 11.06 -8.07
CA ALA A 53 -7.62 11.71 -9.24
C ALA A 53 -8.04 11.04 -10.56
N HIS A 54 -8.27 9.72 -10.50
CA HIS A 54 -8.73 8.92 -11.63
C HIS A 54 -9.93 8.05 -11.21
N ASP A 55 -11.12 8.63 -11.32
CA ASP A 55 -12.36 7.90 -11.09
C ASP A 55 -12.51 6.73 -12.08
N GLY A 56 -12.84 5.55 -11.55
CA GLY A 56 -13.02 4.33 -12.34
C GLY A 56 -11.75 3.53 -12.64
N VAL A 57 -10.56 4.02 -12.26
CA VAL A 57 -9.34 3.21 -12.33
C VAL A 57 -9.35 2.15 -11.24
N LEU A 58 -9.20 0.90 -11.65
CA LEU A 58 -9.08 -0.24 -10.76
C LEU A 58 -7.85 -0.08 -9.85
N TYR A 59 -7.94 -0.61 -8.63
CA TYR A 59 -6.86 -0.63 -7.65
C TYR A 59 -6.79 -2.00 -6.96
N GLY A 60 -5.66 -2.34 -6.35
CA GLY A 60 -5.45 -3.67 -5.78
C GLY A 60 -5.16 -4.72 -6.84
N GLU A 61 -5.37 -6.01 -6.52
CA GLU A 61 -5.01 -7.14 -7.38
C GLU A 61 -5.62 -7.06 -8.79
N GLN A 62 -6.90 -6.65 -8.87
CA GLN A 62 -7.63 -6.48 -10.13
C GLN A 62 -7.05 -5.40 -11.07
N ALA A 63 -6.17 -4.53 -10.57
CA ALA A 63 -5.47 -3.53 -11.38
C ALA A 63 -4.17 -4.08 -11.99
N LEU A 64 -3.68 -5.23 -11.54
CA LEU A 64 -2.43 -5.80 -12.00
C LEU A 64 -2.61 -6.48 -13.35
N PRO A 65 -1.73 -6.20 -14.35
CA PRO A 65 -1.76 -6.93 -15.61
C PRO A 65 -1.55 -8.43 -15.38
N GLU A 66 -2.41 -9.27 -15.98
CA GLU A 66 -2.36 -10.73 -15.82
C GLU A 66 -0.96 -11.30 -16.11
N ARG A 67 -0.30 -10.83 -17.18
CA ARG A 67 1.07 -11.22 -17.55
C ARG A 67 2.11 -10.95 -16.45
N TRP A 68 1.91 -9.90 -15.66
CA TRP A 68 2.82 -9.57 -14.54
C TRP A 68 2.57 -10.52 -13.37
N VAL A 69 1.29 -10.74 -13.05
CA VAL A 69 0.90 -11.70 -12.01
C VAL A 69 1.41 -13.10 -12.35
N ALA A 70 1.28 -13.53 -13.61
CA ALA A 70 1.74 -14.84 -14.10
C ALA A 70 3.26 -15.04 -14.03
N THR A 71 4.05 -13.96 -13.98
CA THR A 71 5.52 -14.01 -13.96
C THR A 71 6.10 -13.59 -12.60
N LEU A 72 5.23 -13.25 -11.63
CA LEU A 72 5.64 -12.77 -10.32
C LEU A 72 6.27 -13.90 -9.50
N ARG A 73 7.59 -13.84 -9.33
CA ARG A 73 8.32 -14.81 -8.52
C ARG A 73 7.91 -14.70 -7.06
N GLY A 74 7.64 -15.84 -6.43
CA GLY A 74 7.27 -15.91 -5.01
C GLY A 74 5.79 -15.63 -4.73
N LYS A 75 4.94 -15.49 -5.78
CA LYS A 75 3.49 -15.33 -5.64
C LYS A 75 2.87 -16.41 -4.76
N ASP A 76 3.13 -17.69 -5.05
CA ASP A 76 2.57 -18.82 -4.30
C ASP A 76 2.92 -18.80 -2.79
N GLN A 77 4.11 -18.31 -2.45
CA GLN A 77 4.50 -18.15 -1.03
C GLN A 77 3.71 -17.03 -0.36
N ALA A 78 3.55 -15.90 -1.04
CA ALA A 78 2.77 -14.78 -0.53
C ALA A 78 1.29 -15.18 -0.34
N GLU A 79 0.70 -15.83 -1.33
CA GLU A 79 -0.67 -16.37 -1.24
C GLU A 79 -0.79 -17.42 -0.12
N GLY A 80 0.19 -18.30 0.01
CA GLY A 80 0.24 -19.28 1.10
C GLY A 80 0.38 -18.67 2.50
N TRP A 81 0.90 -17.43 2.62
CA TRP A 81 0.88 -16.68 3.88
C TRP A 81 -0.48 -16.02 4.11
N LEU A 82 -1.07 -15.41 3.07
CA LEU A 82 -2.36 -14.76 3.14
C LEU A 82 -3.49 -15.75 3.46
N ALA A 83 -3.44 -16.97 2.93
CA ALA A 83 -4.43 -18.02 3.20
C ALA A 83 -4.42 -18.53 4.67
N LYS A 84 -3.46 -18.11 5.49
CA LYS A 84 -3.37 -18.45 6.92
C LYS A 84 -3.92 -17.35 7.83
N TRP A 85 -4.37 -16.24 7.25
CA TRP A 85 -5.02 -15.13 7.93
C TRP A 85 -6.52 -15.19 7.65
#